data_AF-A0A955B6D2-F1
#
_entry.id   AF-A0A955B6D2-F1
#
_cell.length_a   1.000
_cell.length_b   1.000
_cell.length_c   1.000
_cell.angle_alpha   90.00
_cell.angle_beta   90.00
_cell.angle_gamma   90.00
#
_symmetry.space_group_name_H-M   'P 1'
#
loop_
_entity.id
_entity.type
_entity.pdbx_description
1 polymer ?
#
loop_
_entity_poly.entity_id
_entity_poly.type
_entity_poly.pdbx_seq_one_letter_code
_entity_poly.pdbx_strand_id
1 'polypeptide(L)'
;MRSVVCALAVVFLTSLSFAEIRTWTDNTGKYKTQAEFVSLKNGKVTLKREDGAERVLPLSRLSEVDQGIAKELAEKQAKASRNRNGFINSVRAAPMRTQTINNLKQIALGLINYESATTRFPTKATGRGGKPGLSWRVAILPYIEENNLYKQFRHNEPWDSEHNKKLIEKMPSVFKSPGSSVDDGWTNYLAVMSDDSIIVDKKNGKRMRDVMDGTSRTMMIVEANDTEAVIWTKPDDYEFDVEDPSAGLGGIWPGQFIGAFADGAVQRINLSVGNETIKAMFTRNGAERYSLE
;
A
#
# COMPACT_ATOMS: atom_id res chain seq x y z
N MET A 1 49.95 -28.82 0.51
CA MET A 1 48.60 -28.34 0.19
C MET A 1 48.06 -27.56 1.38
N ARG A 2 48.04 -26.23 1.30
CA ARG A 2 47.45 -25.35 2.31
C ARG A 2 46.01 -25.09 1.90
N SER A 3 45.05 -25.64 2.63
CA SER A 3 43.63 -25.37 2.41
C SER A 3 43.26 -24.07 3.13
N VAL A 4 42.94 -23.06 2.34
CA VAL A 4 42.38 -21.77 2.77
C VAL A 4 40.93 -22.02 3.19
N VAL A 5 40.62 -21.89 4.47
CA VAL A 5 39.24 -21.81 4.95
C VAL A 5 38.77 -20.38 4.71
N CYS A 6 37.96 -20.20 3.67
CA CYS A 6 37.30 -18.95 3.37
C CYS A 6 36.14 -18.78 4.36
N ALA A 7 36.34 -17.98 5.40
CA ALA A 7 35.26 -17.58 6.30
C ALA A 7 34.31 -16.66 5.51
N LEU A 8 33.14 -17.19 5.14
CA LEU A 8 32.02 -16.38 4.68
C LEU A 8 31.59 -15.47 5.84
N ALA A 9 32.04 -14.22 5.80
CA ALA A 9 31.46 -13.16 6.60
C ALA A 9 30.01 -12.97 6.14
N VAL A 10 29.07 -13.47 6.94
CA VAL A 10 27.66 -13.11 6.84
C VAL A 10 27.58 -11.62 7.17
N VAL A 11 27.53 -10.80 6.14
CA VAL A 11 27.21 -9.38 6.29
C VAL A 11 25.75 -9.32 6.72
N PHE A 12 25.51 -9.16 8.02
CA PHE A 12 24.23 -8.66 8.50
C PHE A 12 24.03 -7.29 7.85
N LEU A 13 23.19 -7.24 6.81
CA LEU A 13 22.65 -5.99 6.32
C LEU A 13 21.80 -5.43 7.46
N THR A 14 22.39 -4.57 8.28
CA THR A 14 21.64 -3.76 9.22
C THR A 14 20.75 -2.86 8.37
N SER A 15 19.45 -3.11 8.41
CA SER A 15 18.50 -2.08 8.00
C SER A 15 18.85 -0.86 8.83
N LEU A 16 19.28 0.22 8.18
CA LEU A 16 19.36 1.52 8.82
C LEU A 16 17.91 1.92 9.11
N SER A 17 17.38 1.48 10.25
CA SER A 17 16.15 2.00 10.82
C SER A 17 16.47 3.44 11.25
N PHE A 18 15.95 4.41 10.51
CA PHE A 18 16.04 5.82 10.86
C PHE A 18 15.15 6.20 12.06
N ALA A 19 14.63 5.22 12.81
CA ALA A 19 13.64 5.42 13.82
C ALA A 19 14.16 4.88 15.16
N GLU A 20 14.86 5.79 15.84
CA GLU A 20 15.29 5.61 17.22
C GLU A 20 14.07 5.56 18.13
N ILE A 21 14.00 4.57 19.03
CA ILE A 21 12.93 4.50 20.03
C ILE A 21 13.03 5.75 20.90
N ARG A 22 11.96 6.55 20.92
CA ARG A 22 11.89 7.77 21.72
C ARG A 22 10.58 7.88 22.46
N THR A 23 10.55 8.78 23.42
CA THR A 23 9.35 9.11 24.18
C THR A 23 8.47 10.06 23.37
N TRP A 24 7.28 9.60 23.01
CA TRP A 24 6.20 10.37 22.41
C TRP A 24 5.22 10.80 23.50
N THR A 25 4.79 12.05 23.46
CA THR A 25 3.92 12.69 24.44
C THR A 25 2.61 13.10 23.79
N ASP A 26 1.50 12.93 24.50
CA ASP A 26 0.19 13.36 24.02
C ASP A 26 0.00 14.89 24.13
N ASN A 27 -1.07 15.40 23.53
CA ASN A 27 -1.38 16.83 23.52
C ASN A 27 -1.70 17.43 24.90
N THR A 28 -2.01 16.60 25.91
CA THR A 28 -2.19 17.05 27.30
C THR A 28 -0.91 16.99 28.13
N GLY A 29 0.16 16.35 27.63
CA GLY A 29 1.40 16.12 28.37
C GLY A 29 1.34 15.00 29.42
N LYS A 30 0.15 14.43 29.66
CA LYS A 30 -0.13 13.47 30.73
C LYS A 30 0.34 12.05 30.38
N TYR A 31 0.23 11.67 29.12
CA TYR A 31 0.52 10.35 28.63
C TYR A 31 1.79 10.36 27.79
N LYS A 32 2.68 9.41 28.10
CA LYS A 32 3.96 9.22 27.41
C LYS A 32 4.09 7.76 27.00
N THR A 33 4.64 7.52 25.82
CA THR A 33 4.92 6.17 25.31
C THR A 33 6.28 6.12 24.66
N GLN A 34 7.05 5.07 24.92
CA GLN A 34 8.25 4.78 24.12
C GLN A 34 7.83 4.06 22.85
N ALA A 35 8.22 4.61 21.72
CA ALA A 35 7.91 4.03 20.42
C ALA A 35 8.86 4.54 19.33
N GLU A 36 9.02 3.69 18.33
CA GLU A 36 9.61 3.98 17.04
C GLU A 36 8.57 4.69 16.15
N PHE A 37 9.00 5.73 15.42
CA PHE A 37 8.18 6.31 14.36
C PHE A 37 8.13 5.38 13.15
N VAL A 38 6.93 4.99 12.73
CA VAL A 38 6.75 4.17 11.53
C VAL A 38 6.44 5.06 10.33
N SER A 39 5.39 5.88 10.42
CA SER A 39 4.92 6.71 9.32
C SER A 39 4.02 7.86 9.79
N LEU A 40 3.85 8.87 8.94
CA LEU A 40 2.83 9.91 9.08
C LEU A 40 2.09 10.02 7.74
N LYS A 41 0.81 9.65 7.73
CA LYS A 41 -0.04 9.63 6.53
C LYS A 41 -1.43 10.12 6.88
N ASN A 42 -2.03 10.98 6.04
CA ASN A 42 -3.40 11.48 6.21
C ASN A 42 -3.66 12.06 7.61
N GLY A 43 -2.70 12.83 8.12
CA GLY A 43 -2.77 13.41 9.47
C GLY A 43 -2.77 12.39 10.60
N LYS A 44 -2.45 11.11 10.35
CA LYS A 44 -2.31 10.06 11.36
C LYS A 44 -0.86 9.60 11.46
N VAL A 45 -0.33 9.57 12.67
CA VAL A 45 0.98 8.99 12.98
C VAL A 45 0.82 7.52 13.33
N THR A 46 1.73 6.69 12.82
CA THR A 46 1.88 5.29 13.22
C THR A 46 3.13 5.15 14.06
N LEU A 47 2.97 4.66 15.28
CA LEU A 47 4.04 4.44 16.24
C LEU A 47 4.14 2.95 16.58
N LYS A 48 5.34 2.38 16.53
CA LYS A 48 5.60 0.98 16.89
C LYS A 48 6.28 0.91 18.25
N ARG A 49 5.65 0.23 19.20
CA ARG A 49 6.21 0.05 20.55
C ARG A 49 7.28 -1.04 20.57
N GLU A 50 8.00 -1.16 21.70
CA GLU A 50 9.02 -2.19 21.92
C GLU A 50 8.51 -3.62 21.77
N ASP A 51 7.24 -3.87 22.13
CA ASP A 51 6.56 -5.15 21.94
C ASP A 51 6.23 -5.47 20.46
N GLY A 52 6.58 -4.56 19.54
CA GLY A 52 6.29 -4.64 18.12
C GLY A 52 4.89 -4.18 17.74
N ALA A 53 4.03 -3.82 18.70
CA ALA A 53 2.67 -3.39 18.41
C ALA A 53 2.64 -1.98 17.80
N GLU A 54 1.99 -1.86 16.64
CA GLU A 54 1.72 -0.58 16.00
C GLU A 54 0.46 0.10 16.58
N ARG A 55 0.55 1.42 16.76
CA ARG A 55 -0.53 2.29 17.21
C ARG A 55 -0.68 3.44 16.22
N VAL A 56 -1.87 3.54 15.63
CA VAL A 56 -2.26 4.64 14.74
C VAL A 56 -3.07 5.65 15.54
N LEU A 57 -2.70 6.93 15.49
CA LEU A 57 -3.41 8.01 16.16
C LEU A 57 -3.34 9.31 15.35
N PRO A 58 -4.35 10.19 15.45
CA PRO A 58 -4.27 11.51 14.81
C PRO A 58 -3.04 12.27 15.30
N LEU A 59 -2.34 12.94 14.38
CA LEU A 59 -1.18 13.78 14.66
C LEU A 59 -1.51 14.83 15.71
N SER A 60 -2.72 15.41 15.66
CA SER A 60 -3.24 16.37 16.65
C SER A 60 -3.36 15.85 18.08
N ARG A 61 -3.28 14.52 18.29
CA ARG A 61 -3.23 13.93 19.64
C ARG A 61 -1.84 13.92 20.24
N LEU A 62 -0.79 14.23 19.48
CA LEU A 62 0.56 14.40 19.97
C LEU A 62 0.81 15.83 20.45
N SER A 63 1.79 16.02 21.33
CA SER A 63 2.31 17.33 21.71
C SER A 63 2.81 18.11 20.47
N GLU A 64 2.76 19.44 20.48
CA GLU A 64 3.22 20.24 19.33
C GLU A 64 4.67 19.93 18.92
N VAL A 65 5.53 19.66 19.91
CA VAL A 65 6.91 19.22 19.68
C VAL A 65 6.95 17.90 18.92
N ASP A 66 6.18 16.91 19.37
CA ASP A 66 6.12 15.60 18.74
C ASP A 66 5.45 15.64 17.37
N GLN A 67 4.50 16.56 17.15
CA GLN A 67 3.94 16.81 15.82
C GLN A 67 5.01 17.29 14.84
N GLY A 68 5.87 18.23 15.27
CA GLY A 68 7.00 18.72 14.47
C GLY A 68 7.98 17.60 14.12
N ILE A 69 8.36 16.79 15.11
CA ILE A 69 9.27 15.66 14.93
C ILE A 69 8.67 14.61 13.98
N ALA A 70 7.39 14.27 14.12
CA ALA A 70 6.73 13.33 13.21
C ALA A 70 6.76 13.81 11.76
N LYS A 71 6.52 15.11 11.51
CA LYS A 71 6.63 15.71 10.17
C LYS A 71 8.06 15.65 9.64
N GLU A 72 9.05 16.01 10.46
CA GLU A 72 10.45 15.97 10.07
C GLU A 72 10.93 14.54 9.74
N LEU A 73 10.55 13.55 10.55
CA LEU A 73 10.88 12.15 10.31
C LEU A 73 10.19 11.62 9.03
N ALA A 74 8.95 12.01 8.78
CA ALA A 74 8.25 11.68 7.54
C ALA A 74 8.95 12.27 6.32
N GLU A 75 9.37 13.54 6.37
CA GLU A 75 10.14 14.18 5.30
C GLU A 75 11.49 13.51 5.07
N LYS A 76 12.19 13.12 6.15
CA LYS A 76 13.47 12.39 6.07
C LYS A 76 13.28 11.02 5.41
N GLN A 77 12.24 10.26 5.80
CA GLN A 77 11.89 8.99 5.15
C GLN A 77 11.53 9.20 3.66
N ALA A 78 10.80 10.26 3.31
CA ALA A 78 10.46 10.61 1.94
C ALA A 78 11.69 11.03 1.10
N LYS A 79 12.66 11.75 1.68
CA LYS A 79 13.92 12.10 1.01
C LYS A 79 14.84 10.89 0.85
N ALA A 80 14.96 10.05 1.87
CA ALA A 80 15.79 8.85 1.84
C ALA A 80 15.27 7.80 0.83
N SER A 81 13.96 7.69 0.67
CA SER A 81 13.35 6.86 -0.40
C SER A 81 13.55 7.49 -1.78
N ARG A 82 13.35 8.80 -1.95
CA ARG A 82 13.67 9.50 -3.22
C ARG A 82 15.13 9.28 -3.67
N ASN A 83 16.07 9.23 -2.74
CA ASN A 83 17.49 8.98 -3.04
C ASN A 83 17.82 7.47 -3.24
N ARG A 84 17.02 6.55 -2.68
CA ARG A 84 17.14 5.10 -2.93
C ARG A 84 16.54 4.69 -4.27
N ASN A 85 15.57 5.44 -4.77
CA ASN A 85 15.06 5.31 -6.13
C ASN A 85 16.17 5.79 -7.08
N GLY A 86 17.10 4.89 -7.41
CA GLY A 86 17.87 5.05 -8.63
C GLY A 86 16.86 5.18 -9.75
N PHE A 87 16.69 6.39 -10.28
CA PHE A 87 15.77 6.68 -11.38
C PHE A 87 15.85 5.53 -12.39
N ILE A 88 14.71 4.96 -12.76
CA ILE A 88 14.69 3.90 -13.76
C ILE A 88 15.39 4.45 -15.01
N ASN A 89 16.60 3.98 -15.28
CA ASN A 89 17.35 4.43 -16.45
C ASN A 89 16.49 4.14 -17.69
N SER A 90 16.48 5.08 -18.64
CA SER A 90 15.58 5.09 -19.79
C SER A 90 15.51 3.75 -20.54
N VAL A 91 16.62 3.00 -20.57
CA VAL A 91 16.76 1.68 -21.19
C VAL A 91 15.85 0.60 -20.56
N ARG A 92 15.63 0.63 -19.25
CA ARG A 92 14.79 -0.37 -18.55
C ARG A 92 13.34 0.10 -18.36
N ALA A 93 13.07 1.39 -18.58
CA ALA A 93 11.77 2.00 -18.33
C ALA A 93 10.62 1.38 -19.13
N ALA A 94 10.80 1.11 -20.43
CA ALA A 94 9.73 0.60 -21.27
C ALA A 94 9.33 -0.87 -20.95
N PRO A 95 10.26 -1.82 -20.79
CA PRO A 95 9.94 -3.18 -20.35
C PRO A 95 9.29 -3.22 -18.96
N MET A 96 9.86 -2.49 -18.00
CA MET A 96 9.34 -2.44 -16.62
C MET A 96 7.91 -1.87 -16.58
N ARG A 97 7.64 -0.82 -17.36
CA ARG A 97 6.29 -0.26 -17.52
C ARG A 97 5.31 -1.26 -18.12
N THR A 98 5.74 -1.99 -19.14
CA THR A 98 4.90 -3.02 -19.78
C THR A 98 4.54 -4.12 -18.78
N GLN A 99 5.51 -4.54 -17.96
CA GLN A 99 5.27 -5.50 -16.90
C GLN A 99 4.38 -4.94 -15.79
N THR A 100 4.54 -3.67 -15.37
CA THR A 100 3.59 -3.02 -14.45
C THR A 100 2.15 -3.08 -14.99
N ILE A 101 1.96 -2.74 -16.27
CA ILE A 101 0.64 -2.77 -16.90
C ILE A 101 0.05 -4.19 -16.88
N ASN A 102 0.85 -5.21 -17.19
CA ASN A 102 0.41 -6.59 -17.19
C ASN A 102 0.06 -7.09 -15.77
N ASN A 103 0.88 -6.72 -14.78
CA ASN A 103 0.61 -7.02 -13.36
C ASN A 103 -0.74 -6.43 -12.92
N LEU A 104 -0.95 -5.13 -13.20
CA LEU A 104 -2.22 -4.45 -12.86
C LEU A 104 -3.42 -5.03 -13.60
N LYS A 105 -3.26 -5.46 -14.87
CA LYS A 105 -4.33 -6.16 -15.61
C LYS A 105 -4.71 -7.48 -14.94
N GLN A 106 -3.72 -8.29 -14.54
CA GLN A 106 -3.98 -9.56 -13.87
C GLN A 106 -4.65 -9.34 -12.50
N ILE A 107 -4.22 -8.34 -11.74
CA ILE A 107 -4.84 -7.95 -10.47
C ILE A 107 -6.28 -7.49 -10.68
N ALA A 108 -6.53 -6.59 -11.64
CA ALA A 108 -7.86 -6.07 -11.92
C ALA A 108 -8.82 -7.17 -12.39
N LEU A 109 -8.34 -8.07 -13.26
CA LEU A 109 -9.10 -9.24 -13.67
C LEU A 109 -9.40 -10.17 -12.48
N GLY A 110 -8.44 -10.39 -11.58
CA GLY A 110 -8.65 -11.15 -10.35
C GLY A 110 -9.74 -10.54 -9.45
N LEU A 111 -9.75 -9.21 -9.31
CA LEU A 111 -10.79 -8.48 -8.57
C LEU A 111 -12.17 -8.60 -9.22
N ILE A 112 -12.25 -8.46 -10.54
CA ILE A 112 -13.50 -8.60 -11.30
C ILE A 112 -14.02 -10.03 -11.21
N ASN A 113 -13.16 -11.04 -11.33
CA ASN A 113 -13.55 -12.44 -11.18
C ASN A 113 -14.02 -12.76 -9.75
N TYR A 114 -13.35 -12.20 -8.74
CA TYR A 114 -13.81 -12.28 -7.35
C TYR A 114 -15.20 -11.66 -7.19
N GLU A 115 -15.43 -10.46 -7.74
CA GLU A 115 -16.73 -9.78 -7.69
C GLU A 115 -17.80 -10.59 -8.40
N SER A 116 -17.51 -11.11 -9.59
CA SER A 116 -18.44 -11.95 -10.35
C SER A 116 -18.82 -13.22 -9.59
N ALA A 117 -17.90 -13.83 -8.85
CA ALA A 117 -18.14 -15.06 -8.11
C ALA A 117 -18.85 -14.83 -6.76
N THR A 118 -18.64 -13.67 -6.14
CA THR A 118 -19.13 -13.38 -4.78
C THR A 118 -20.18 -12.27 -4.72
N THR A 119 -20.51 -11.66 -5.87
CA THR A 119 -21.37 -10.49 -6.09
C THR A 119 -20.89 -9.20 -5.43
N ARG A 120 -19.65 -9.17 -4.91
CA ARG A 120 -19.06 -8.04 -4.19
C ARG A 120 -17.55 -8.00 -4.38
N PHE A 121 -16.99 -6.81 -4.46
CA PHE A 121 -15.55 -6.61 -4.32
C PHE A 121 -15.10 -6.97 -2.90
N PRO A 122 -13.83 -7.39 -2.73
CA PRO A 122 -13.27 -7.63 -1.42
C PRO A 122 -13.26 -6.34 -0.58
N THR A 123 -13.22 -6.49 0.74
CA THR A 123 -13.15 -5.36 1.68
C THR A 123 -11.73 -5.23 2.23
N LYS A 124 -11.43 -4.08 2.87
CA LYS A 124 -10.33 -4.03 3.85
C LYS A 124 -10.68 -5.05 4.93
N ALA A 125 -9.88 -6.10 5.08
CA ALA A 125 -10.30 -7.21 5.93
C ALA A 125 -10.21 -6.85 7.41
N THR A 126 -11.34 -6.90 8.09
CA THR A 126 -11.42 -6.87 9.55
C THR A 126 -11.41 -8.31 10.07
N GLY A 127 -10.41 -8.66 10.87
CA GLY A 127 -10.29 -9.96 11.52
C GLY A 127 -11.22 -10.08 12.74
N ARG A 128 -11.19 -11.25 13.38
CA ARG A 128 -12.03 -11.53 14.56
C ARG A 128 -11.51 -10.75 15.78
N GLY A 129 -12.42 -10.18 16.58
CA GLY A 129 -12.08 -9.47 17.82
C GLY A 129 -11.43 -8.10 17.62
N GLY A 130 -11.64 -7.46 16.46
CA GLY A 130 -11.13 -6.11 16.17
C GLY A 130 -9.66 -6.06 15.72
N LYS A 131 -9.02 -7.21 15.50
CA LYS A 131 -7.69 -7.28 14.89
C LYS A 131 -7.77 -7.15 13.36
N PRO A 132 -6.74 -6.66 12.67
CA PRO A 132 -6.71 -6.66 11.20
C PRO A 132 -6.77 -8.10 10.66
N GLY A 133 -7.54 -8.31 9.59
CA GLY A 133 -7.66 -9.61 8.91
C GLY A 133 -6.54 -9.83 7.89
N LEU A 134 -6.85 -10.54 6.80
CA LEU A 134 -5.95 -10.75 5.65
C LEU A 134 -6.29 -9.79 4.51
N SER A 135 -5.28 -9.16 3.92
CA SER A 135 -5.40 -8.30 2.72
C SER A 135 -6.31 -8.86 1.63
N TRP A 136 -6.99 -7.98 0.89
CA TRP A 136 -7.78 -8.34 -0.30
C TRP A 136 -6.94 -9.10 -1.34
N ARG A 137 -5.61 -8.88 -1.35
CA ARG A 137 -4.66 -9.59 -2.21
C ARG A 137 -4.67 -11.09 -1.94
N VAL A 138 -4.85 -11.49 -0.67
CA VAL A 138 -5.03 -12.90 -0.29
C VAL A 138 -6.36 -13.42 -0.79
N ALA A 139 -7.43 -12.63 -0.70
CA ALA A 139 -8.77 -13.03 -1.14
C ALA A 139 -8.84 -13.31 -2.66
N ILE A 140 -8.04 -12.61 -3.48
CA ILE A 140 -8.04 -12.81 -4.92
C ILE A 140 -7.10 -13.91 -5.42
N LEU A 141 -6.25 -14.51 -4.56
CA LEU A 141 -5.29 -15.55 -4.98
C LEU A 141 -5.91 -16.68 -5.83
N PRO A 142 -7.10 -17.24 -5.51
CA PRO A 142 -7.72 -18.26 -6.34
C PRO A 142 -8.07 -17.80 -7.77
N TYR A 143 -8.22 -16.49 -7.97
CA TYR A 143 -8.60 -15.85 -9.23
C TYR A 143 -7.41 -15.35 -10.05
N ILE A 144 -6.19 -15.53 -9.53
CA ILE A 144 -4.91 -15.24 -10.19
C ILE A 144 -3.98 -16.47 -10.19
N GLU A 145 -4.57 -17.67 -10.20
CA GLU A 145 -3.87 -18.97 -10.27
C GLU A 145 -3.04 -19.35 -9.04
N GLU A 146 -3.20 -18.65 -7.91
CA GLU A 146 -2.45 -18.85 -6.67
C GLU A 146 -3.25 -19.63 -5.60
N ASN A 147 -4.13 -20.54 -6.03
CA ASN A 147 -5.01 -21.31 -5.12
C ASN A 147 -4.23 -22.18 -4.11
N ASN A 148 -3.05 -22.68 -4.49
CA ASN A 148 -2.19 -23.46 -3.60
C ASN A 148 -1.62 -22.60 -2.46
N LEU A 149 -1.30 -21.34 -2.73
CA LEU A 149 -0.88 -20.38 -1.71
C LEU A 149 -2.08 -19.96 -0.84
N TYR A 150 -3.23 -19.71 -1.44
CA TYR A 150 -4.48 -19.37 -0.73
C TYR A 150 -4.83 -20.38 0.37
N LYS A 151 -4.71 -21.68 0.08
CA LYS A 151 -5.01 -22.77 1.01
C LYS A 151 -4.03 -22.85 2.20
N GLN A 152 -2.86 -22.24 2.10
CA GLN A 152 -1.87 -22.22 3.20
C GLN A 152 -2.22 -21.20 4.29
N PHE A 153 -3.04 -20.19 3.97
CA PHE A 153 -3.45 -19.17 4.94
C PHE A 153 -4.46 -19.71 5.95
N ARG A 154 -4.32 -19.29 7.20
CA ARG A 154 -5.37 -19.42 8.22
C ARG A 154 -6.28 -18.21 8.15
N HIS A 155 -7.39 -18.35 7.42
CA HIS A 155 -8.33 -17.27 7.11
C HIS A 155 -9.07 -16.68 8.31
N ASN A 156 -9.05 -17.38 9.45
CA ASN A 156 -9.61 -16.93 10.72
C ASN A 156 -8.59 -16.24 11.63
N GLU A 157 -7.33 -16.12 11.21
CA GLU A 157 -6.24 -15.48 11.95
C GLU A 157 -5.82 -14.15 11.29
N PRO A 158 -5.26 -13.20 12.07
CA PRO A 158 -4.64 -11.99 11.53
C PRO A 158 -3.52 -12.28 10.54
N TRP A 159 -3.19 -11.30 9.70
CA TRP A 159 -2.08 -11.39 8.74
C TRP A 159 -0.71 -11.61 9.40
N ASP A 160 -0.52 -11.10 10.61
CA ASP A 160 0.71 -11.15 11.40
C ASP A 160 0.73 -12.28 12.44
N SER A 161 -0.21 -13.24 12.36
CA SER A 161 -0.16 -14.41 13.23
C SER A 161 1.14 -15.21 13.04
N GLU A 162 1.54 -15.98 14.06
CA GLU A 162 2.73 -16.85 13.98
C GLU A 162 2.72 -17.79 12.77
N HIS A 163 1.53 -18.16 12.29
CA HIS A 163 1.35 -18.95 11.09
C HIS A 163 1.40 -18.09 9.81
N ASN A 164 0.54 -17.07 9.71
CA ASN A 164 0.35 -16.30 8.47
C ASN A 164 1.58 -15.44 8.11
N LYS A 165 2.32 -14.91 9.09
CA LYS A 165 3.50 -14.08 8.84
C LYS A 165 4.61 -14.82 8.07
N LYS A 166 4.67 -16.14 8.18
CA LYS A 166 5.62 -17.00 7.43
C LYS A 166 5.32 -17.06 5.93
N LEU A 167 4.13 -16.64 5.51
CA LEU A 167 3.71 -16.63 4.10
C LEU A 167 4.03 -15.30 3.41
N ILE A 168 4.53 -14.30 4.13
CA ILE A 168 4.90 -13.00 3.57
C ILE A 168 5.97 -13.16 2.47
N GLU A 169 6.97 -14.02 2.71
CA GLU A 169 8.05 -14.32 1.76
C GLU A 169 7.58 -15.01 0.47
N LYS A 170 6.36 -15.57 0.47
CA LYS A 170 5.75 -16.27 -0.67
C LYS A 170 4.89 -15.34 -1.54
N MET A 171 5.15 -14.03 -1.49
CA MET A 171 4.41 -13.05 -2.27
C MET A 171 4.45 -13.37 -3.77
N PRO A 172 3.30 -13.53 -4.44
CA PRO A 172 3.27 -13.65 -5.90
C PRO A 172 3.92 -12.45 -6.58
N SER A 173 4.75 -12.70 -7.59
CA SER A 173 5.52 -11.65 -8.29
C SER A 173 4.63 -10.57 -8.94
N VAL A 174 3.39 -10.91 -9.28
CA VAL A 174 2.37 -9.98 -9.80
C VAL A 174 2.10 -8.80 -8.85
N PHE A 175 2.35 -8.95 -7.54
CA PHE A 175 2.13 -7.87 -6.57
C PHE A 175 3.30 -6.90 -6.42
N LYS A 176 4.47 -7.17 -7.03
CA LYS A 176 5.63 -6.25 -6.96
C LYS A 176 5.68 -5.37 -8.20
N SER A 177 5.83 -4.06 -8.02
CA SER A 177 6.17 -3.21 -9.15
C SER A 177 7.60 -3.51 -9.60
N PRO A 178 7.85 -3.77 -10.89
CA PRO A 178 9.20 -3.95 -11.41
C PRO A 178 10.11 -2.75 -11.15
N GLY A 179 9.52 -1.54 -11.08
CA GLY A 179 10.22 -0.27 -10.81
C GLY A 179 10.54 0.00 -9.35
N SER A 180 10.07 -0.85 -8.45
CA SER A 180 10.18 -0.67 -7.01
C SER A 180 11.52 -1.18 -6.46
N SER A 181 12.02 -0.49 -5.44
CA SER A 181 13.20 -0.88 -4.66
C SER A 181 12.83 -1.51 -3.31
N VAL A 182 11.55 -1.80 -3.06
CA VAL A 182 11.12 -2.43 -1.81
C VAL A 182 11.55 -3.89 -1.72
N ASP A 183 11.70 -4.36 -0.49
CA ASP A 183 12.03 -5.76 -0.19
C ASP A 183 10.91 -6.71 -0.63
N ASP A 184 11.25 -7.98 -0.78
CA ASP A 184 10.24 -9.01 -1.05
C ASP A 184 9.22 -9.10 0.09
N GLY A 185 7.97 -9.40 -0.26
CA GLY A 185 6.84 -9.32 0.67
C GLY A 185 6.20 -7.94 0.78
N TRP A 186 6.79 -6.89 0.19
CA TRP A 186 6.20 -5.57 0.10
C TRP A 186 5.63 -5.29 -1.30
N THR A 187 4.49 -4.61 -1.36
CA THR A 187 3.75 -4.31 -2.60
C THR A 187 3.48 -2.82 -2.74
N ASN A 188 3.61 -2.34 -3.98
CA ASN A 188 3.26 -0.97 -4.39
C ASN A 188 1.85 -0.87 -5.00
N TYR A 189 1.18 -2.00 -5.26
CA TYR A 189 -0.14 -2.01 -5.87
C TYR A 189 -1.20 -1.96 -4.79
N LEU A 190 -1.71 -0.77 -4.52
CA LEU A 190 -2.59 -0.47 -3.39
C LEU A 190 -4.00 -0.19 -3.86
N ALA A 191 -4.99 -0.70 -3.13
CA ALA A 191 -6.37 -0.28 -3.36
C ALA A 191 -6.54 1.19 -2.96
N VAL A 192 -7.33 1.93 -3.71
CA VAL A 192 -7.75 3.28 -3.34
C VAL A 192 -8.81 3.16 -2.24
N MET A 193 -8.56 3.74 -1.07
CA MET A 193 -9.42 3.60 0.11
C MET A 193 -10.08 4.92 0.48
N SER A 194 -11.40 4.95 0.37
CA SER A 194 -12.28 5.98 0.93
C SER A 194 -13.69 5.43 1.12
N ASP A 195 -14.56 6.16 1.81
CA ASP A 195 -15.98 5.79 1.91
C ASP A 195 -16.69 5.77 0.55
N ASP A 196 -16.14 6.50 -0.44
CA ASP A 196 -16.65 6.64 -1.80
C ASP A 196 -15.90 5.81 -2.84
N SER A 197 -14.85 5.10 -2.45
CA SER A 197 -14.14 4.13 -3.29
C SER A 197 -14.91 2.82 -3.49
N ILE A 198 -14.44 1.96 -4.40
CA ILE A 198 -15.03 0.64 -4.66
C ILE A 198 -14.62 -0.37 -3.58
N ILE A 199 -13.34 -0.41 -3.24
CA ILE A 199 -12.79 -1.29 -2.20
C ILE A 199 -12.86 -0.52 -0.89
N VAL A 200 -13.73 -0.96 0.02
CA VAL A 200 -14.08 -0.20 1.23
C VAL A 200 -13.69 -0.91 2.52
N ASP A 201 -13.47 -0.13 3.57
CA ASP A 201 -13.31 -0.59 4.96
C ASP A 201 -14.69 -0.73 5.65
N LYS A 202 -15.60 -1.49 5.02
CA LYS A 202 -16.95 -1.72 5.56
C LYS A 202 -17.34 -3.19 5.40
N LYS A 203 -18.05 -3.72 6.41
CA LYS A 203 -18.46 -5.13 6.53
C LYS A 203 -19.19 -5.70 5.29
N ASN A 204 -19.80 -4.82 4.49
CA ASN A 204 -20.48 -5.18 3.26
C ASN A 204 -19.75 -4.47 2.10
N GLY A 205 -18.79 -5.15 1.47
CA GLY A 205 -18.10 -4.66 0.27
C GLY A 205 -19.07 -4.21 -0.82
N LYS A 206 -18.58 -3.39 -1.75
CA LYS A 206 -19.40 -2.82 -2.84
C LYS A 206 -19.59 -3.82 -3.97
N ARG A 207 -20.62 -3.61 -4.77
CA ARG A 207 -20.91 -4.40 -5.99
C ARG A 207 -20.44 -3.63 -7.22
N MET A 208 -20.23 -4.31 -8.33
CA MET A 208 -19.95 -3.66 -9.61
C MET A 208 -21.02 -2.63 -9.99
N ARG A 209 -22.30 -2.97 -9.75
CA ARG A 209 -23.43 -2.06 -10.00
C ARG A 209 -23.45 -0.80 -9.12
N ASP A 210 -22.65 -0.75 -8.05
CA ASP A 210 -22.58 0.42 -7.17
C ASP A 210 -21.59 1.48 -7.72
N VAL A 211 -20.95 1.22 -8.87
CA VAL A 211 -20.10 2.16 -9.61
C VAL A 211 -20.97 3.00 -10.54
N MET A 212 -21.38 4.17 -10.06
CA MET A 212 -22.33 5.06 -10.72
C MET A 212 -21.67 6.04 -11.70
N ASP A 213 -20.40 6.39 -11.47
CA ASP A 213 -19.65 7.33 -12.32
C ASP A 213 -19.10 6.68 -13.59
N GLY A 214 -19.30 5.36 -13.76
CA GLY A 214 -18.84 4.56 -14.89
C GLY A 214 -17.58 3.75 -14.55
N THR A 215 -17.59 2.46 -14.90
CA THR A 215 -16.53 1.52 -14.54
C THR A 215 -15.16 1.85 -15.15
N SER A 216 -15.15 2.47 -16.33
CA SER A 216 -13.95 2.98 -17.01
C SER A 216 -13.39 4.27 -16.42
N ARG A 217 -14.08 4.85 -15.45
CA ARG A 217 -13.74 6.14 -14.82
C ARG A 217 -13.46 6.03 -13.32
N THR A 218 -13.72 4.88 -12.72
CA THR A 218 -13.41 4.65 -11.31
C THR A 218 -12.20 3.74 -11.18
N MET A 219 -11.14 4.27 -10.58
CA MET A 219 -9.90 3.57 -10.30
C MET A 219 -10.03 2.73 -9.02
N MET A 220 -9.57 1.49 -9.09
CA MET A 220 -9.54 0.57 -7.96
C MET A 220 -8.15 0.49 -7.34
N ILE A 221 -7.11 0.38 -8.17
CA ILE A 221 -5.73 0.12 -7.73
C ILE A 221 -4.80 1.20 -8.28
N VAL A 222 -3.88 1.67 -7.44
CA VAL A 222 -2.79 2.58 -7.81
C VAL A 222 -1.43 1.90 -7.65
N GLU A 223 -0.47 2.23 -8.51
CA GLU A 223 0.95 2.02 -8.27
C GLU A 223 1.50 3.17 -7.41
N ALA A 224 1.63 2.91 -6.12
CA ALA A 224 2.10 3.87 -5.14
C ALA A 224 3.63 3.81 -4.96
N ASN A 225 4.19 4.84 -4.34
CA ASN A 225 5.63 4.96 -4.12
C ASN A 225 6.14 3.92 -3.11
N ASP A 226 7.46 3.73 -3.06
CA ASP A 226 8.09 2.79 -2.11
C ASP A 226 7.86 3.17 -0.64
N THR A 227 7.62 4.45 -0.33
CA THR A 227 7.20 4.90 1.02
C THR A 227 5.76 4.53 1.35
N GLU A 228 4.96 4.31 0.31
CA GLU A 228 3.57 3.90 0.43
C GLU A 228 3.40 2.39 0.46
N ALA A 229 4.41 1.64 0.03
CA ALA A 229 4.38 0.20 0.00
C ALA A 229 4.05 -0.41 1.37
N VAL A 230 3.37 -1.54 1.33
CA VAL A 230 2.91 -2.27 2.52
C VAL A 230 3.25 -3.74 2.38
N ILE A 231 3.30 -4.48 3.50
CA ILE A 231 3.35 -5.93 3.47
C ILE A 231 2.09 -6.46 2.77
N TRP A 232 2.23 -7.30 1.74
CA TRP A 232 1.11 -7.67 0.87
C TRP A 232 -0.04 -8.41 1.57
N THR A 233 0.24 -9.09 2.68
CA THR A 233 -0.77 -9.78 3.51
C THR A 233 -1.46 -8.86 4.50
N LYS A 234 -0.86 -7.69 4.84
CA LYS A 234 -1.44 -6.69 5.72
C LYS A 234 -2.61 -6.00 5.00
N PRO A 235 -3.81 -5.89 5.60
CA PRO A 235 -4.95 -5.23 5.00
C PRO A 235 -4.83 -3.70 5.15
N ASP A 236 -3.74 -3.15 4.62
CA ASP A 236 -3.46 -1.72 4.51
C ASP A 236 -3.31 -1.35 3.03
N ASP A 237 -3.68 -0.14 2.69
CA ASP A 237 -3.86 0.29 1.29
C ASP A 237 -3.75 1.83 1.20
N TYR A 238 -3.97 2.39 0.00
CA TYR A 238 -3.77 3.81 -0.28
C TYR A 238 -4.97 4.63 0.20
N GLU A 239 -4.89 5.10 1.43
CA GLU A 239 -5.73 6.19 1.94
C GLU A 239 -5.16 7.51 1.42
N PHE A 240 -6.00 8.38 0.83
CA PHE A 240 -5.55 9.64 0.22
C PHE A 240 -6.10 10.86 0.97
N ASP A 241 -5.34 11.96 0.95
CA ASP A 241 -5.82 13.27 1.40
C ASP A 241 -6.71 13.87 0.31
N VAL A 242 -7.86 14.43 0.70
CA VAL A 242 -8.81 15.01 -0.24
C VAL A 242 -8.24 16.26 -0.94
N GLU A 243 -7.36 17.00 -0.27
CA GLU A 243 -6.70 18.20 -0.79
C GLU A 243 -5.46 17.86 -1.63
N ASP A 244 -4.79 16.75 -1.31
CA ASP A 244 -3.67 16.21 -2.07
C ASP A 244 -3.81 14.70 -2.33
N PRO A 245 -4.72 14.29 -3.22
CA PRO A 245 -4.98 12.89 -3.52
C PRO A 245 -3.80 12.22 -4.22
N SER A 246 -2.85 13.00 -4.73
CA SER A 246 -1.66 12.52 -5.42
C SER A 246 -0.47 12.22 -4.49
N ALA A 247 -0.57 12.61 -3.20
CA ALA A 247 0.48 12.45 -2.22
C ALA A 247 0.89 10.97 -2.07
N GLY A 248 2.14 10.64 -2.44
CA GLY A 248 2.63 9.26 -2.39
C GLY A 248 2.46 8.48 -3.70
N LEU A 249 2.09 9.14 -4.79
CA LEU A 249 2.14 8.62 -6.16
C LEU A 249 3.29 9.26 -6.96
N GLY A 250 3.58 8.72 -8.14
CA GLY A 250 4.51 9.32 -9.11
C GLY A 250 6.00 9.35 -8.75
N GLY A 251 6.42 8.54 -7.79
CA GLY A 251 7.80 8.41 -7.32
C GLY A 251 8.57 7.26 -7.98
N ILE A 252 7.88 6.22 -8.47
CA ILE A 252 8.48 5.17 -9.33
C ILE A 252 8.66 5.70 -10.76
N TRP A 253 7.63 6.36 -11.28
CA TRP A 253 7.66 7.05 -12.57
C TRP A 253 7.52 8.56 -12.33
N PRO A 254 8.61 9.35 -12.39
CA PRO A 254 8.54 10.77 -12.07
C PRO A 254 7.42 11.49 -12.85
N GLY A 255 6.50 12.10 -12.11
CA GLY A 255 5.39 12.89 -12.66
C GLY A 255 4.20 12.07 -13.19
N GLN A 256 4.19 10.74 -13.07
CA GLN A 256 3.06 9.91 -13.50
C GLN A 256 2.91 8.65 -12.65
N PHE A 257 1.72 8.08 -12.60
CA PHE A 257 1.53 6.75 -12.00
C PHE A 257 0.69 5.87 -12.92
N ILE A 258 0.66 4.57 -12.64
CA ILE A 258 -0.15 3.60 -13.38
C ILE A 258 -1.24 3.09 -12.45
N GLY A 259 -2.48 3.06 -12.92
CA GLY A 259 -3.62 2.60 -12.14
C GLY A 259 -4.56 1.71 -12.94
N ALA A 260 -5.32 0.88 -12.22
CA ALA A 260 -6.32 -0.01 -12.80
C ALA A 260 -7.75 0.45 -12.45
N PHE A 261 -8.62 0.45 -13.44
CA PHE A 261 -10.01 0.87 -13.37
C PHE A 261 -10.95 -0.31 -13.14
N ALA A 262 -12.19 -0.02 -12.72
CA ALA A 262 -13.20 -1.01 -12.36
C ALA A 262 -13.64 -1.90 -13.53
N ASP A 263 -13.44 -1.47 -14.77
CA ASP A 263 -13.65 -2.27 -15.98
C ASP A 263 -12.43 -3.13 -16.36
N GLY A 264 -11.33 -3.04 -15.62
CA GLY A 264 -10.08 -3.75 -15.89
C GLY A 264 -9.12 -2.99 -16.82
N ALA A 265 -9.49 -1.79 -17.30
CA ALA A 265 -8.56 -0.94 -18.04
C ALA A 265 -7.40 -0.51 -17.13
N VAL A 266 -6.20 -0.43 -17.70
CA VAL A 266 -5.00 0.05 -17.00
C VAL A 266 -4.46 1.24 -17.74
N GLN A 267 -4.33 2.37 -17.06
CA GLN A 267 -3.92 3.62 -17.68
C GLN A 267 -2.77 4.28 -16.92
N ARG A 268 -2.02 5.09 -17.66
CA ARG A 268 -0.99 5.98 -17.11
C ARG A 268 -1.63 7.34 -16.86
N ILE A 269 -1.46 7.88 -15.67
CA ILE A 269 -2.03 9.15 -15.25
C ILE A 269 -0.88 10.12 -14.99
N ASN A 270 -0.86 11.25 -15.71
CA ASN A 270 0.09 12.33 -15.46
C ASN A 270 -0.39 13.13 -14.25
N LEU A 271 0.50 13.45 -13.31
CA LEU A 271 0.14 14.28 -12.16
C LEU A 271 -0.29 15.71 -12.55
N SER A 272 0.06 16.17 -13.75
CA SER A 272 -0.36 17.47 -14.29
C SER A 272 -1.86 17.59 -14.56
N VAL A 273 -2.63 16.49 -14.54
CA VAL A 273 -4.11 16.54 -14.70
C VAL A 273 -4.82 17.20 -13.50
N GLY A 274 -4.10 17.41 -12.38
CA GLY A 274 -4.57 18.12 -11.21
C GLY A 274 -5.31 17.26 -10.20
N ASN A 275 -5.35 17.74 -8.95
CA ASN A 275 -5.90 17.02 -7.81
C ASN A 275 -7.41 16.74 -7.93
N GLU A 276 -8.19 17.65 -8.51
CA GLU A 276 -9.63 17.44 -8.73
C GLU A 276 -9.89 16.24 -9.63
N THR A 277 -9.15 16.14 -10.74
CA THR A 277 -9.24 15.03 -11.70
C THR A 277 -8.82 13.70 -11.08
N ILE A 278 -7.70 13.69 -10.33
CA ILE A 278 -7.23 12.47 -9.63
C ILE A 278 -8.24 12.03 -8.57
N LYS A 279 -8.77 12.96 -7.78
CA LYS A 279 -9.81 12.67 -6.78
C LYS A 279 -11.06 12.07 -7.42
N ALA A 280 -11.51 12.60 -8.55
CA ALA A 280 -12.68 12.10 -9.27
C ALA A 280 -12.46 10.66 -9.81
N MET A 281 -11.23 10.24 -10.07
CA MET A 281 -10.93 8.84 -10.39
C MET A 281 -11.09 7.92 -9.17
N PHE A 282 -10.94 8.43 -7.96
CA PHE A 282 -10.92 7.66 -6.73
C PHE A 282 -12.32 7.45 -6.11
N THR A 283 -13.34 8.08 -6.67
CA THR A 283 -14.74 7.99 -6.26
C THR A 283 -15.55 7.15 -7.24
N ARG A 284 -16.55 6.42 -6.73
CA ARG A 284 -17.45 5.58 -7.54
C ARG A 284 -18.78 6.27 -7.86
N ASN A 285 -19.14 7.31 -7.11
CA ASN A 285 -20.46 7.96 -7.15
C ASN A 285 -20.42 9.46 -6.79
N GLY A 286 -19.33 10.15 -7.08
CA GLY A 286 -19.20 11.60 -6.86
C GLY A 286 -19.82 12.46 -7.97
N ALA A 287 -20.26 11.84 -9.08
CA ALA A 287 -20.86 12.49 -10.24
C ALA A 287 -19.95 13.49 -10.98
N GLU A 288 -18.65 13.51 -10.69
CA GLU A 288 -17.71 14.41 -11.34
C GLU A 288 -17.38 13.95 -12.77
N ARG A 289 -17.41 14.90 -13.72
CA ARG A 289 -16.95 14.66 -15.10
C ARG A 289 -15.55 15.24 -15.26
N TYR A 290 -14.58 14.38 -15.55
CA TYR A 290 -13.19 14.73 -15.90
C TYR A 290 -12.79 14.22 -17.30
N SER A 291 -11.74 14.80 -17.87
CA SER A 291 -11.06 14.32 -19.08
C SER A 291 -9.57 14.11 -18.77
N LEU A 292 -8.90 13.26 -19.54
CA LEU A 292 -7.45 13.03 -19.47
C LEU A 292 -6.67 13.84 -20.51
N GLU A 293 -7.37 14.64 -21.32
CA GLU A 293 -6.83 15.52 -22.37
C GLU A 293 -6.47 16.92 -21.85
#